data_AF-A0A6C0CHR5-F1
#
_entry.id   AF-A0A6C0CHR5-F1
#
_cell.length_a   1.000
_cell.length_b   1.000
_cell.length_c   1.000
_cell.angle_alpha   90.00
_cell.angle_beta   90.00
_cell.angle_gamma   90.00
#
_symmetry.space_group_name_H-M   'P 1'
#
loop_
_entity.id
_entity.type
_entity.pdbx_description
1 polymer ?
#
loop_
_entity_poly.entity_id
_entity_poly.type
_entity_poly.pdbx_seq_one_letter_code
_entity_poly.pdbx_strand_id
1 'polypeptide(L)'
;MEKYIGKVILVNIPSNKRPRYRWIVKKREDGRYIVRNPKIGILIRELNLKRNKDFGKEELLPLGSKPYIILKTMKSKKKIKTKKNKKLT
;
A
#
# COMPACT_ATOMS: atom_id res chain seq x y z
N MET A 1 -21.36 2.92 -1.18
CA MET A 1 -20.34 1.95 -0.70
C MET A 1 -19.05 2.68 -0.39
N GLU A 2 -18.42 2.38 0.73
CA GLU A 2 -17.17 3.04 1.11
C GLU A 2 -15.97 2.51 0.35
N LYS A 3 -15.18 3.43 -0.21
CA LYS A 3 -14.18 3.16 -1.24
C LYS A 3 -13.07 2.18 -0.84
N TYR A 4 -12.79 2.06 0.46
CA TYR A 4 -11.60 1.39 0.99
C TYR A 4 -11.87 0.16 1.86
N ILE A 5 -13.12 -0.07 2.28
CA ILE A 5 -13.47 -1.25 3.10
C ILE A 5 -13.07 -2.54 2.37
N GLY A 6 -12.43 -3.46 3.08
CA GLY A 6 -12.01 -4.76 2.57
C GLY A 6 -10.74 -4.72 1.72
N LYS A 7 -10.03 -3.59 1.67
CA LYS A 7 -8.78 -3.40 0.90
C LYS A 7 -7.58 -3.18 1.80
N VAL A 8 -6.42 -3.62 1.33
CA VAL A 8 -5.13 -3.21 1.90
C VAL A 8 -4.67 -1.97 1.16
N ILE A 9 -4.50 -0.87 1.88
CA ILE A 9 -4.02 0.39 1.34
C ILE A 9 -2.80 0.87 2.08
N LEU A 10 -1.99 1.67 1.41
CA LEU A 10 -0.92 2.40 2.05
C LEU A 10 -1.51 3.68 2.68
N VAL A 11 -1.20 3.94 3.94
CA VAL A 11 -1.74 5.07 4.70
C VAL A 11 -0.58 5.89 5.25
N ASN A 12 -0.66 7.21 5.09
CA ASN A 12 0.22 8.13 5.79
C ASN A 12 -0.33 8.37 7.20
N ILE A 13 0.46 8.00 8.21
CA ILE A 13 0.10 8.17 9.62
C ILE A 13 0.87 9.38 10.13
N PRO A 14 0.23 10.36 10.81
CA PRO A 14 0.88 11.64 11.15
C PRO A 14 2.21 11.52 11.91
N SER A 15 2.33 10.51 12.78
CA SER A 15 3.56 10.27 13.57
C SER A 15 4.67 9.56 12.78
N ASN A 16 4.34 8.97 11.62
CA ASN A 16 5.28 8.13 10.88
C ASN A 16 5.81 8.84 9.64
N LYS A 17 7.14 8.89 9.49
CA LYS A 17 7.81 9.41 8.27
C LYS A 17 7.47 8.62 7.01
N ARG A 18 7.21 7.31 7.14
CA ARG A 18 6.93 6.42 6.02
C ARG A 18 5.49 5.91 6.08
N PRO A 19 4.79 5.89 4.94
CA PRO A 19 3.44 5.34 4.89
C PRO A 19 3.47 3.82 5.17
N ARG A 20 2.39 3.30 5.73
CA ARG A 20 2.27 1.91 6.18
C ARG A 20 1.10 1.23 5.52
N TYR A 21 1.26 -0.06 5.19
CA TYR A 21 0.13 -0.89 4.77
C TYR A 21 -0.83 -1.11 5.94
N ARG A 22 -2.11 -0.92 5.67
CA ARG A 22 -3.22 -1.15 6.59
C ARG A 22 -4.35 -1.84 5.84
N TRP A 23 -4.88 -2.91 6.43
CA TRP A 23 -6.10 -3.53 5.93
C TRP A 23 -7.31 -2.86 6.57
N ILE A 24 -8.17 -2.24 5.76
CA ILE A 24 -9.39 -1.57 6.24
C ILE A 24 -10.49 -2.61 6.43
N VAL A 25 -10.95 -2.78 7.66
CA VAL A 25 -11.97 -3.79 8.01
C VAL A 25 -13.37 -3.19 7.92
N LYS A 26 -13.58 -2.05 8.58
CA LYS A 26 -14.86 -1.34 8.62
C LYS A 26 -14.62 0.13 8.92
N LYS A 27 -15.65 0.95 8.77
CA LYS A 27 -15.65 2.32 9.28
C LYS A 27 -16.60 2.43 10.45
N ARG A 28 -16.19 3.25 11.41
CA ARG A 28 -16.96 3.62 12.59
C ARG A 28 -17.90 4.76 12.26
N GLU A 29 -18.94 4.92 13.07
CA GLU A 29 -19.90 6.02 12.99
C GLU A 29 -19.20 7.40 13.00
N ASP A 30 -18.13 7.54 13.79
CA ASP A 30 -17.28 8.75 13.88
C ASP A 30 -16.51 9.12 12.60
N GLY A 31 -16.67 8.38 11.50
CA GLY A 31 -15.93 8.64 10.26
C GLY A 31 -14.56 7.97 10.17
N ARG A 32 -14.04 7.42 11.28
CA ARG A 32 -12.72 6.76 11.34
C ARG A 32 -12.77 5.29 10.93
N TYR A 33 -11.72 4.82 10.26
CA TYR A 33 -11.60 3.42 9.86
C TYR A 33 -11.02 2.55 10.98
N ILE A 34 -11.53 1.33 11.11
CA ILE A 34 -10.91 0.25 11.88
C ILE A 34 -10.03 -0.54 10.92
N VAL A 35 -8.79 -0.75 11.33
CA VAL A 35 -7.74 -1.32 10.50
C VAL A 35 -7.01 -2.45 11.19
N ARG A 36 -6.37 -3.31 10.41
CA ARG A 36 -5.41 -4.29 10.93
C ARG A 36 -4.02 -4.04 10.37
N ASN A 37 -3.04 -4.28 11.23
CA ASN A 37 -1.63 -4.09 10.94
C ASN A 37 -1.05 -5.40 10.38
N PRO A 38 -0.32 -5.39 9.27
CA PRO A 38 0.45 -6.55 8.85
C PRO A 38 1.43 -6.98 9.93
N LYS A 39 1.59 -8.29 10.14
CA LYS A 39 2.64 -8.84 11.01
C LYS A 39 4.01 -8.66 10.37
N ILE A 40 5.05 -8.68 11.20
CA ILE A 40 6.44 -8.65 10.75
C ILE A 40 6.72 -9.89 9.87
N GLY A 41 7.53 -9.73 8.82
CA GLY A 41 7.94 -10.84 7.95
C GLY A 41 6.96 -11.21 6.82
N ILE A 42 5.78 -10.58 6.74
CA ILE A 42 4.84 -10.83 5.64
C ILE A 42 5.27 -10.08 4.37
N LEU A 43 5.27 -10.78 3.25
CA LEU A 43 5.60 -10.19 1.95
C LEU A 43 4.48 -9.23 1.50
N ILE A 44 4.86 -8.09 0.94
CA ILE A 44 3.90 -7.07 0.45
C ILE A 44 2.89 -7.67 -0.54
N ARG A 45 3.33 -8.62 -1.38
CA ARG A 45 2.48 -9.30 -2.37
C ARG A 45 1.39 -10.15 -1.72
N GLU A 46 1.66 -10.70 -0.54
CA GLU A 46 0.74 -11.58 0.19
C GLU A 46 -0.31 -10.80 0.97
N LEU A 47 -0.07 -9.51 1.26
CA LEU A 47 -1.04 -8.67 1.99
C LEU A 47 -2.41 -8.62 1.32
N ASN A 48 -2.46 -8.71 -0.01
CA ASN A 48 -3.71 -8.74 -0.78
C ASN A 48 -4.58 -9.97 -0.49
N LEU A 49 -3.99 -11.05 0.04
CA LEU A 49 -4.69 -12.27 0.43
C LEU A 49 -5.50 -12.09 1.71
N LYS A 50 -5.24 -11.03 2.49
CA LYS A 50 -6.04 -10.63 3.67
C LYS A 50 -6.30 -11.77 4.66
N ARG A 51 -5.33 -12.67 4.84
CA ARG A 51 -5.49 -13.81 5.75
C ARG A 51 -5.38 -13.33 7.19
N ASN A 52 -6.31 -13.75 8.06
CA ASN A 52 -6.29 -13.35 9.47
C ASN A 52 -4.97 -13.65 10.17
N LYS A 53 -4.25 -14.72 9.78
CA LYS A 53 -2.95 -15.08 10.35
C LYS A 53 -1.84 -14.05 10.06
N ASP A 54 -1.93 -13.32 8.95
CA ASP A 54 -0.91 -12.39 8.46
C ASP A 54 -1.08 -10.97 9.05
N PHE A 55 -2.21 -10.73 9.74
CA PHE A 55 -2.56 -9.44 10.31
C PHE A 55 -2.73 -9.54 11.83
N GLY A 56 -2.44 -8.44 12.52
CA GLY A 56 -2.64 -8.27 13.94
C GLY A 56 -4.11 -8.01 14.31
N LYS A 57 -4.30 -7.54 15.55
CA LYS A 57 -5.61 -7.16 16.08
C LYS A 57 -6.20 -5.97 15.33
N GLU A 58 -7.50 -5.78 15.49
CA GLU A 58 -8.19 -4.59 15.01
C GLU A 58 -7.84 -3.39 15.87
N GLU A 59 -7.44 -2.31 15.22
CA GLU A 59 -7.07 -1.05 15.84
C GLU A 59 -7.78 0.10 15.13
N LEU A 60 -8.05 1.17 15.88
CA LEU A 60 -8.62 2.38 15.31
C LEU A 60 -7.52 3.15 14.56
N LEU A 61 -7.82 3.57 13.33
CA LEU A 61 -6.87 4.36 12.56
C LEU A 61 -6.66 5.72 13.25
N PRO A 62 -5.39 6.16 13.43
CA PRO A 62 -5.10 7.45 14.07
C PRO A 62 -5.77 8.62 13.34
N LEU A 63 -6.22 9.61 14.10
CA LEU A 63 -6.81 10.83 13.56
C LEU A 63 -5.80 11.54 12.64
N GLY A 64 -6.29 12.10 11.52
CA GLY A 64 -5.43 12.76 10.53
C GLY A 64 -4.71 11.82 9.56
N SER A 65 -4.91 10.50 9.68
CA SER A 65 -4.38 9.53 8.72
C SER A 65 -5.04 9.68 7.35
N LYS A 66 -4.23 9.69 6.29
CA LYS A 66 -4.72 9.86 4.90
C LYS A 66 -4.24 8.71 4.02
N PRO A 67 -5.06 8.23 3.06
CA PRO A 67 -4.58 7.30 2.04
C PRO A 67 -3.36 7.87 1.32
N TYR A 68 -2.29 7.09 1.21
CA TYR A 68 -1.11 7.50 0.48
C TYR A 68 -1.33 7.27 -1.02
N ILE A 69 -1.40 8.36 -1.77
CA ILE A 69 -1.55 8.34 -3.22
C ILE A 69 -0.16 8.49 -3.81
N ILE A 70 0.35 7.42 -4.43
CA ILE A 70 1.52 7.52 -5.28
C ILE A 70 1.08 8.31 -6.51
N LEU A 71 1.41 9.60 -6.56
CA LEU A 71 1.36 10.34 -7.81
C LEU A 71 2.29 9.60 -8.79
N LYS A 72 1.71 8.93 -9.79
CA LYS A 72 2.50 8.30 -10.85
C LYS A 72 3.22 9.42 -11.59
N THR A 73 4.44 9.75 -11.19
CA THR A 73 5.35 10.49 -12.06
C THR A 73 5.52 9.64 -13.32
N MET A 74 5.09 10.22 -14.44
CA MET A 74 4.91 9.52 -15.69
C MET A 74 6.22 8.91 -16.20
N LYS A 75 6.13 7.65 -16.63
CA LYS A 75 7.01 6.93 -17.58
C LYS A 75 8.51 7.24 -17.48
N SER A 76 9.27 6.38 -16.81
CA SER A 76 10.69 6.25 -17.10
C SER A 76 10.86 5.89 -18.58
N LYS A 77 11.43 6.81 -19.37
CA LYS A 77 11.78 6.56 -20.77
C LYS A 77 12.73 5.36 -20.82
N LYS A 78 12.23 4.23 -21.34
CA LYS A 78 13.02 3.02 -21.58
C LYS A 78 14.15 3.41 -22.54
N LYS A 79 15.39 3.54 -22.05
CA LYS A 79 16.57 3.84 -22.86
C LYS A 79 16.83 2.60 -23.72
N ILE A 80 16.33 2.59 -24.95
CA ILE A 80 16.60 1.53 -25.93
C ILE A 80 18.10 1.64 -26.24
N LYS A 81 18.92 0.74 -25.67
CA LYS A 81 20.30 0.53 -26.13
C LYS A 81 20.21 -0.22 -27.46
N THR A 82 20.30 0.50 -28.58
CA THR A 82 20.54 -0.09 -29.90
C THR A 82 21.92 -0.75 -29.88
N LYS A 83 21.97 -2.09 -29.83
CA LYS A 83 23.19 -2.84 -30.17
C LYS A 83 23.46 -2.60 -31.66
N LYS A 84 24.47 -1.78 -31.98
CA LYS A 84 25.07 -1.80 -33.32
C LYS A 84 25.77 -3.15 -33.49
N ASN A 85 25.14 -4.07 -34.21
CA ASN A 85 25.83 -5.21 -34.79
C ASN A 85 26.84 -4.67 -35.81
N LYS A 86 28.13 -4.71 -35.49
CA LYS A 86 29.20 -4.52 -36.47
C LYS A 86 29.32 -5.86 -37.19
N LYS A 87 28.77 -5.93 -38.41
CA LYS A 87 28.92 -7.06 -39.33
C LYS A 87 30.30 -6.99 -40.00
N LEU A 88 30.83 -8.18 -40.29
CA LEU A 88 32.06 -8.56 -40.99
C LEU A 88 32.66 -7.52 -41.95
N THR A 89 33.99 -7.39 -41.88
CA THR A 89 34.93 -7.77 -42.96
C THR A 89 36.23 -8.20 -42.32
#